data_AF-A0A970CD38-F1
#
_entry.id   AF-A0A970CD38-F1
#
_cell.length_a   1.000
_cell.length_b   1.000
_cell.length_c   1.000
_cell.angle_alpha   90.00
_cell.angle_beta   90.00
_cell.angle_gamma   90.00
#
_symmetry.space_group_name_H-M   'P 1'
#
loop_
_entity.id
_entity.type
_entity.pdbx_description
1 polymer ?
#
loop_
_entity_poly.entity_id
_entity_poly.type
_entity_poly.pdbx_seq_one_letter_code
_entity_poly.pdbx_strand_id
1 'polypeptide(L)'
;MEINQRESIPLALTFDDVTLLPAYSQILPHETNLETMLTREIPMRIPLTSAAMDTVTEAETAISIAREGGIGIIHRNMPVERQAQEVNKVKKSESGMVVDPVTVEPDQKISDVLELMSRYRISGVPVVK
;
A
#
# COMPACT_ATOMS: atom_id res chain seq x y z
N MET A 1 -36.60 -46.54 11.93
CA MET A 1 -35.29 -46.25 12.56
C MET A 1 -35.05 -44.78 12.34
N GLU A 2 -35.13 -44.01 13.41
CA GLU A 2 -35.19 -42.54 13.40
C GLU A 2 -33.88 -41.94 12.89
N ILE A 3 -33.98 -41.04 11.90
CA ILE A 3 -32.88 -40.15 11.50
C ILE A 3 -32.96 -38.97 12.46
N ASN A 4 -32.34 -39.11 13.64
CA ASN A 4 -32.28 -38.07 14.65
C ASN A 4 -30.87 -37.45 14.65
N GLN A 5 -30.84 -36.12 14.83
CA GLN A 5 -29.67 -35.22 14.91
C GLN A 5 -29.25 -34.55 13.59
N ARG A 6 -29.99 -33.50 13.18
CA ARG A 6 -29.38 -32.36 12.48
C ARG A 6 -28.80 -31.46 13.56
N GLU A 7 -27.48 -31.37 13.66
CA GLU A 7 -26.81 -30.35 14.47
C GLU A 7 -27.39 -28.97 14.11
N SER A 8 -27.76 -28.17 15.12
CA SER A 8 -28.33 -26.85 14.87
C SER A 8 -27.24 -25.93 14.32
N ILE A 9 -27.36 -25.54 13.06
CA ILE A 9 -26.45 -24.58 12.45
C ILE A 9 -26.59 -23.24 13.19
N PRO A 10 -25.49 -22.63 13.68
CA PRO A 10 -25.56 -21.35 14.36
C PRO A 10 -25.93 -20.22 13.39
N LEU A 11 -26.66 -19.23 13.90
CA LEU A 11 -26.99 -18.01 13.17
C LEU A 11 -25.71 -17.23 12.82
N ALA A 12 -25.61 -16.76 11.58
CA ALA A 12 -24.56 -15.87 11.09
C ALA A 12 -25.19 -14.57 10.60
N LEU A 13 -24.56 -13.44 10.91
CA LEU A 13 -25.02 -12.09 10.55
C LEU A 13 -24.00 -11.43 9.62
N THR A 14 -24.49 -10.61 8.69
CA THR A 14 -23.69 -9.71 7.83
C THR A 14 -23.91 -8.25 8.23
N PHE A 15 -23.27 -7.31 7.52
CA PHE A 15 -23.35 -5.87 7.80
C PHE A 15 -24.79 -5.34 7.72
N ASP A 16 -25.59 -5.80 6.76
CA ASP A 16 -26.96 -5.34 6.55
C ASP A 16 -27.96 -5.83 7.61
N ASP A 17 -27.57 -6.81 8.44
CA ASP A 17 -28.44 -7.36 9.48
C ASP A 17 -28.40 -6.55 10.78
N VAL A 18 -27.46 -5.61 10.93
CA VAL A 18 -27.19 -4.92 12.20
C VAL A 18 -26.99 -3.42 12.01
N THR A 19 -27.23 -2.66 13.08
CA THR A 19 -26.89 -1.23 13.14
C THR A 19 -26.20 -0.92 14.47
N LEU A 20 -25.35 0.10 14.49
CA LEU A 20 -24.77 0.62 15.72
C LEU A 20 -25.84 1.41 16.49
N LEU A 21 -26.00 1.10 17.77
CA LEU A 21 -26.84 1.89 18.67
C LEU A 21 -26.09 3.16 19.10
N PRO A 22 -26.65 4.36 18.91
CA PRO A 22 -26.03 5.59 19.39
C PRO A 22 -25.83 5.58 20.91
N ALA A 23 -24.71 6.11 21.37
CA ALA A 23 -24.38 6.29 22.78
C ALA A 23 -23.95 7.74 23.04
N TYR A 24 -23.97 8.14 24.32
CA TYR A 24 -23.45 9.44 24.73
C TYR A 24 -21.96 9.54 24.40
N SER A 25 -21.54 10.64 23.75
CA SER A 25 -20.15 10.92 23.40
C SER A 25 -19.76 12.31 23.88
N GLN A 26 -18.55 12.43 24.42
CA GLN A 26 -17.88 13.71 24.69
C GLN A 26 -16.82 14.03 23.63
N ILE A 27 -16.58 13.12 22.69
CA ILE A 27 -15.56 13.23 21.64
C ILE A 27 -16.22 13.72 20.36
N LEU A 28 -15.64 14.75 19.74
CA LEU A 28 -16.07 15.22 18.43
C LEU A 28 -15.50 14.31 17.33
N PRO A 29 -16.18 14.12 16.19
CA PRO A 29 -15.72 13.21 15.14
C PRO A 29 -14.27 13.45 14.66
N HIS A 30 -13.83 14.71 14.55
CA HIS A 30 -12.48 15.06 14.10
C HIS A 30 -11.39 14.87 15.17
N GLU A 31 -11.77 14.61 16.42
CA GLU A 31 -10.87 14.32 17.53
C GLU A 31 -10.67 12.81 17.74
N THR A 32 -11.35 11.99 16.92
CA THR A 32 -11.26 10.52 17.02
C THR A 32 -9.91 10.04 16.50
N ASN A 33 -9.23 9.16 17.27
CA ASN A 33 -8.02 8.50 16.81
C ASN A 33 -8.37 7.30 15.91
N LEU A 34 -7.84 7.29 14.69
CA LEU A 34 -8.01 6.23 13.70
C LEU A 34 -6.81 5.28 13.60
N GLU A 35 -5.76 5.51 14.39
CA GLU A 35 -4.57 4.67 14.41
C GLU A 35 -4.91 3.23 14.81
N THR A 36 -4.29 2.29 14.10
CA THR A 36 -4.53 0.86 14.30
C THR A 36 -3.30 0.04 13.96
N MET A 37 -3.38 -1.27 14.12
CA MET A 37 -2.31 -2.22 13.86
C MET A 37 -2.76 -3.24 12.81
N LEU A 38 -2.06 -3.34 11.69
CA LEU A 38 -2.32 -4.38 10.69
C LEU A 38 -1.86 -5.76 11.20
N THR A 39 -0.69 -5.77 11.81
CA THR A 39 -0.06 -6.93 12.43
C THR A 39 0.46 -6.53 13.80
N ARG A 40 1.09 -7.45 14.54
CA ARG A 40 1.72 -7.13 15.83
C ARG A 40 2.80 -6.04 15.74
N GLU A 41 3.37 -5.82 14.55
CA GLU A 41 4.54 -4.96 14.34
C GLU A 41 4.32 -3.82 13.34
N ILE A 42 3.19 -3.83 12.59
CA ILE A 42 2.92 -2.87 11.53
C ILE A 42 1.80 -1.92 11.96
N PRO A 43 2.12 -0.68 12.39
CA PRO A 43 1.13 0.35 12.68
C PRO A 43 0.59 0.99 11.39
N MET A 44 -0.64 1.51 11.47
CA MET A 44 -1.33 2.27 10.42
C MET A 44 -2.01 3.49 11.03
N ARG A 45 -2.12 4.58 10.26
CA ARG A 45 -2.78 5.81 10.72
C ARG A 45 -4.31 5.79 10.52
N ILE A 46 -4.77 4.98 9.56
CA ILE A 46 -6.19 4.74 9.32
C ILE A 46 -6.42 3.23 9.10
N PRO A 47 -7.59 2.67 9.43
CA PRO A 47 -7.88 1.24 9.29
C PRO A 47 -8.30 0.88 7.85
N LEU A 48 -7.59 1.40 6.84
CA LEU A 48 -7.87 1.14 5.42
C LEU A 48 -6.71 0.44 4.73
N THR A 49 -7.03 -0.69 4.09
CA THR A 49 -6.12 -1.46 3.24
C THR A 49 -6.76 -1.66 1.86
N SER A 50 -5.95 -1.73 0.81
CA SER A 50 -6.45 -2.11 -0.51
C SER A 50 -6.39 -3.61 -0.76
N ALA A 51 -7.33 -4.08 -1.56
CA ALA A 51 -7.40 -5.47 -1.96
C ALA A 51 -6.24 -5.83 -2.90
N ALA A 52 -5.64 -7.00 -2.68
CA ALA A 52 -4.57 -7.55 -3.52
C ALA A 52 -5.08 -8.08 -4.87
N MET A 53 -5.68 -7.21 -5.67
CA MET A 53 -6.30 -7.50 -6.97
C MET A 53 -5.61 -6.71 -8.09
N ASP A 54 -5.50 -7.31 -9.28
CA ASP A 54 -4.85 -6.71 -10.44
C ASP A 54 -5.53 -5.45 -10.96
N THR A 55 -6.85 -5.37 -10.81
CA THR A 55 -7.63 -4.19 -11.17
C THR A 55 -7.69 -3.14 -10.07
N VAL A 56 -7.05 -3.39 -8.92
CA VAL A 56 -7.14 -2.50 -7.74
C VAL A 56 -5.78 -1.96 -7.33
N THR A 57 -4.74 -2.79 -7.24
CA THR A 57 -3.51 -2.39 -6.52
C THR A 57 -2.21 -2.81 -7.19
N GLU A 58 -1.69 -1.91 -8.01
CA GLU A 58 -0.27 -1.80 -8.38
C GLU A 58 0.39 -0.62 -7.62
N ALA A 59 1.61 -0.20 -7.99
CA ALA A 59 2.38 0.78 -7.23
C ALA A 59 1.66 2.12 -7.03
N GLU A 60 0.93 2.62 -8.03
CA GLU A 60 0.27 3.92 -7.95
C GLU A 60 -0.79 3.96 -6.83
N THR A 61 -1.65 2.94 -6.76
CA THR A 61 -2.65 2.81 -5.68
C THR A 61 -1.97 2.63 -4.33
N ALA A 62 -0.94 1.78 -4.26
CA ALA A 62 -0.23 1.53 -3.00
C ALA A 62 0.45 2.79 -2.45
N ILE A 63 1.08 3.60 -3.30
CA ILE A 63 1.66 4.89 -2.93
C ILE A 63 0.58 5.85 -2.42
N SER A 64 -0.55 5.92 -3.14
CA SER A 64 -1.64 6.84 -2.80
C SER A 64 -2.25 6.51 -1.44
N ILE A 65 -2.56 5.24 -1.19
CA ILE A 65 -3.10 4.80 0.09
C ILE A 65 -2.11 5.00 1.24
N ALA A 66 -0.82 4.74 1.00
CA ALA A 66 0.21 4.96 2.02
C ALA A 66 0.33 6.43 2.42
N ARG A 67 0.19 7.36 1.46
CA ARG A 67 0.18 8.82 1.73
C ARG A 67 -1.01 9.26 2.58
N GLU A 68 -2.18 8.65 2.38
CA GLU A 68 -3.36 8.85 3.23
C GLU A 68 -3.24 8.15 4.59
N GLY A 69 -2.18 7.38 4.83
CA GLY A 69 -1.90 6.71 6.11
C GLY A 69 -2.40 5.26 6.21
N GLY A 70 -2.91 4.70 5.12
CA GLY A 70 -3.31 3.29 5.00
C GLY A 70 -2.17 2.39 4.49
N ILE A 71 -2.52 1.21 3.97
CA ILE A 71 -1.55 0.28 3.35
C ILE A 71 -2.03 -0.29 2.01
N GLY A 72 -1.11 -0.36 1.05
CA GLY A 72 -1.32 -0.99 -0.25
C GLY A 72 -0.80 -2.43 -0.30
N ILE A 73 -1.60 -3.38 -0.79
CA ILE A 73 -1.16 -4.77 -1.00
C ILE A 73 -1.06 -5.07 -2.50
N ILE A 74 0.16 -5.13 -3.02
CA ILE A 74 0.40 -5.43 -4.43
C ILE A 74 -0.07 -6.86 -4.74
N HIS A 75 -0.93 -7.00 -5.75
CA HIS A 75 -1.44 -8.29 -6.18
C HIS A 75 -0.33 -9.21 -6.73
N ARG A 76 -0.64 -10.51 -6.88
CA ARG A 76 0.30 -11.54 -7.35
C ARG A 76 0.04 -12.03 -8.78
N ASN A 77 -0.87 -11.38 -9.52
CA ASN A 77 -1.21 -11.74 -10.90
C ASN A 77 -0.18 -11.17 -11.89
N MET A 78 1.10 -11.43 -11.64
CA MET A 78 2.23 -11.00 -12.46
C MET A 78 3.48 -11.83 -12.12
N PRO A 79 4.52 -11.86 -12.98
CA PRO A 79 5.81 -12.46 -12.63
C PRO A 79 6.44 -11.84 -11.39
N VAL A 80 7.23 -12.63 -10.66
CA VAL A 80 7.88 -12.22 -9.40
C VAL A 80 8.75 -10.98 -9.59
N GLU A 81 9.46 -10.90 -10.71
CA GLU A 81 10.34 -9.78 -11.06
C GLU A 81 9.53 -8.49 -11.21
N ARG A 82 8.34 -8.57 -11.80
CA ARG A 82 7.44 -7.42 -11.97
C ARG A 82 6.86 -6.99 -10.63
N GLN A 83 6.45 -7.94 -9.78
CA GLN A 83 5.95 -7.61 -8.44
C GLN A 83 7.02 -6.91 -7.60
N ALA A 84 8.27 -7.38 -7.66
CA ALA A 84 9.40 -6.74 -7.00
C ALA A 84 9.65 -5.31 -7.53
N GLN A 85 9.47 -5.09 -8.85
CA GLN A 85 9.54 -3.74 -9.43
C GLN A 85 8.44 -2.81 -8.90
N GLU A 86 7.19 -3.28 -8.78
CA GLU A 86 6.10 -2.50 -8.18
C GLU A 86 6.42 -2.13 -6.74
N VAL A 87 6.89 -3.08 -5.92
CA VAL A 87 7.33 -2.81 -4.54
C VAL A 87 8.46 -1.79 -4.52
N ASN A 88 9.47 -1.92 -5.39
CA ASN A 88 10.57 -0.96 -5.49
C ASN A 88 10.10 0.45 -5.83
N LYS A 89 9.12 0.61 -6.73
CA LYS A 89 8.51 1.92 -7.03
C LYS A 89 7.87 2.53 -5.79
N VAL A 90 7.11 1.75 -5.01
CA VAL A 90 6.47 2.22 -3.77
C VAL A 90 7.53 2.64 -2.75
N LYS A 91 8.56 1.83 -2.51
CA LYS A 91 9.60 2.17 -1.53
C LYS A 91 10.42 3.42 -1.89
N LYS A 92 10.53 3.73 -3.18
CA LYS A 92 11.24 4.92 -3.68
C LYS A 92 10.38 6.19 -3.73
N SER A 93 9.07 6.12 -3.50
CA SER A 93 8.17 7.27 -3.72
C SER A 93 8.32 8.42 -2.72
N GLU A 94 8.91 8.17 -1.55
CA GLU A 94 9.13 9.17 -0.49
C GLU A 94 10.52 9.12 0.14
N SER A 95 11.45 8.30 -0.38
CA SER A 95 12.80 8.26 0.18
C SER A 95 13.52 9.58 -0.12
N GLY A 96 13.55 10.50 0.84
CA GLY A 96 14.38 11.72 0.80
C GLY A 96 15.89 11.44 0.75
N MET A 97 16.29 10.18 0.90
CA MET A 97 17.64 9.65 0.65
C MET A 97 17.56 8.60 -0.45
N VAL A 98 18.31 8.78 -1.55
CA VAL A 98 18.40 7.81 -2.63
C VAL A 98 19.41 6.73 -2.24
N VAL A 99 18.94 5.52 -1.93
CA VAL A 99 19.78 4.32 -1.76
C VAL A 99 20.07 3.74 -3.16
N ASP A 100 21.34 3.54 -3.48
CA ASP A 100 21.87 3.19 -4.82
C ASP A 100 21.41 4.16 -5.93
N PRO A 101 21.91 5.42 -5.92
CA PRO A 101 21.59 6.36 -6.98
C PRO A 101 22.12 5.88 -8.32
N VAL A 102 21.36 6.15 -9.38
CA VAL A 102 21.91 6.05 -10.73
C VAL A 102 22.91 7.20 -10.89
N THR A 103 24.18 6.84 -11.13
CA THR A 103 25.28 7.79 -11.28
C THR A 103 25.79 7.81 -12.71
N VAL A 104 26.49 8.89 -13.06
CA VAL A 104 27.09 9.08 -14.39
C VAL A 104 28.57 9.45 -14.25
N GLU A 105 29.37 9.09 -15.26
CA GLU A 105 30.79 9.46 -15.31
C GLU A 105 30.98 10.88 -15.85
N PRO A 106 32.08 11.60 -15.50
CA PRO A 106 32.27 12.99 -15.89
C PRO A 106 32.42 13.22 -17.40
N ASP A 107 32.85 12.21 -18.15
CA ASP A 107 33.09 12.21 -19.60
C ASP A 107 31.90 11.66 -20.40
N GLN A 108 30.83 11.24 -19.72
CA GLN A 108 29.62 10.73 -20.35
C GLN A 108 28.87 11.86 -21.08
N LYS A 109 28.30 11.56 -22.25
CA LYS A 109 27.62 12.58 -23.06
C LYS A 109 26.33 13.05 -22.38
N ILE A 110 26.06 14.35 -22.46
CA ILE A 110 24.84 14.97 -21.94
C ILE A 110 23.58 14.31 -22.52
N SER A 111 23.60 13.89 -23.79
CA SER A 111 22.49 13.16 -24.43
C SER A 111 22.08 11.92 -23.65
N ASP A 112 23.06 11.17 -23.17
CA ASP A 112 22.87 9.87 -22.53
C ASP A 112 22.33 10.08 -21.11
N VAL A 113 22.80 11.14 -20.44
CA VAL A 113 22.31 11.58 -19.13
C VAL A 113 20.84 12.02 -19.22
N LEU A 114 20.47 12.79 -20.25
CA LEU A 114 19.08 13.23 -20.44
C LEU A 114 18.13 12.07 -20.74
N GLU A 115 18.58 11.08 -21.52
CA GLU A 115 17.81 9.87 -21.78
C GLU A 115 17.60 9.06 -20.49
N LEU A 116 18.64 8.92 -19.68
CA LEU A 116 18.61 8.26 -18.38
C LEU A 116 17.60 8.93 -17.43
N MET A 117 17.67 10.26 -17.31
CA MET A 117 16.78 11.04 -16.46
C MET A 117 15.31 10.90 -16.88
N SER A 118 15.03 10.89 -18.19
CA SER A 118 13.70 10.64 -18.75
C SER A 118 13.18 9.24 -18.41
N ARG A 119 14.02 8.22 -18.61
CA ARG A 119 13.67 6.80 -18.38
C ARG A 119 13.32 6.52 -16.92
N TYR A 120 14.09 7.06 -15.98
CA TYR A 120 13.90 6.85 -14.55
C TYR A 120 13.01 7.91 -13.88
N ARG A 121 12.54 8.91 -14.63
CA ARG A 121 11.75 10.06 -14.12
C ARG A 121 12.42 10.76 -12.93
N ILE A 122 13.72 10.99 -13.04
CA ILE A 122 14.52 11.66 -12.01
C ILE A 122 14.99 13.03 -12.50
N SER A 123 15.03 14.01 -11.60
CA SER A 123 15.38 15.41 -11.92
C SER A 123 16.88 15.71 -11.89
N GLY A 124 17.72 14.74 -11.50
CA GLY A 124 19.17 14.85 -11.51
C GLY A 124 19.85 13.54 -11.17
N VAL A 125 21.14 13.47 -11.48
CA VAL A 125 22.01 12.31 -11.23
C VAL A 125 23.33 12.78 -10.61
N PRO A 126 23.86 12.08 -9.59
CA PRO A 126 25.20 12.37 -9.08
C PRO A 126 26.26 12.00 -10.12
N VAL A 127 27.24 12.88 -10.32
CA VAL A 127 28.43 12.59 -11.12
C VAL A 127 29.49 11.96 -10.22
N VAL A 128 29.93 10.74 -10.54
CA VAL A 128 30.94 9.99 -9.76
C VAL A 128 32.04 9.47 -10.68
N LYS A 129 33.20 9.15 -10.10
CA LYS A 129 34.38 8.62 -10.80
C LYS A 129 34.55 7.14 -10.52
#